data_AF-A0A318TDM5-F1
#
_entry.id   AF-A0A318TDM5-F1
#
_cell.length_a   1.000
_cell.length_b   1.000
_cell.length_c   1.000
_cell.angle_alpha   90.00
_cell.angle_beta   90.00
_cell.angle_gamma   90.00
#
_symmetry.space_group_name_H-M   'P 1'
#
loop_
_entity.id
_entity.type
_entity.pdbx_description
1 polymer ?
#
loop_
_entity_poly.entity_id
_entity_poly.type
_entity_poly.pdbx_seq_one_letter_code
_entity_poly.pdbx_strand_id
1 'polypeptide(L)' 'MLASNSLAAGFAVVDEAYDIAFDYLRLAGAIPPMFGAHEQLLDVVVDLYCRGERNKIRIANKAIKAFQNSHP' A
#
# COMPACT_ATOMS: atom_id res chain seq x y z
N MET A 1 -22.30 17.84 3.20
CA MET A 1 -21.30 17.46 4.23
C MET A 1 -20.78 16.01 4.08
N LEU A 2 -20.99 15.31 2.96
CA LEU A 2 -20.56 13.91 2.75
C LEU A 2 -19.17 13.74 2.11
N ALA A 3 -18.72 14.73 1.33
CA ALA A 3 -17.45 14.63 0.59
C ALA A 3 -16.22 14.59 1.52
N SER A 4 -16.20 15.41 2.59
CA SER A 4 -15.08 15.53 3.52
C SER A 4 -14.80 14.22 4.29
N ASN A 5 -15.85 13.48 4.69
CA ASN A 5 -15.68 12.18 5.37
C ASN A 5 -15.23 11.06 4.43
N SER A 6 -15.70 11.07 3.17
CA SER A 6 -15.33 10.04 2.20
C SER A 6 -13.87 10.12 1.77
N LEU A 7 -13.32 11.33 1.67
CA LEU A 7 -11.91 11.56 1.35
C LEU A 7 -11.01 11.11 2.51
N ALA A 8 -11.35 11.47 3.76
CA ALA A 8 -10.63 11.02 4.95
C ALA A 8 -10.65 9.49 5.10
N ALA A 9 -11.80 8.84 4.82
CA ALA A 9 -11.91 7.39 4.84
C ALA A 9 -11.08 6.72 3.73
N GLY A 10 -10.98 7.35 2.56
CA GLY A 10 -10.11 6.88 1.48
C GLY A 10 -8.63 6.96 1.84
N PHE A 11 -8.20 8.09 2.39
CA PHE A 11 -6.83 8.26 2.90
C PHE A 11 -6.51 7.22 3.97
N ALA A 12 -7.40 6.99 4.94
CA ALA A 12 -7.18 5.99 5.98
C ALA A 12 -7.00 4.57 5.40
N VAL A 13 -7.76 4.19 4.36
CA VAL A 13 -7.61 2.88 3.72
C VAL A 13 -6.26 2.73 3.02
N VAL A 14 -5.79 3.77 2.35
CA VAL A 14 -4.49 3.78 1.66
C VAL A 14 -3.34 3.74 2.68
N ASP A 15 -3.41 4.60 3.70
CA ASP A 15 -2.39 4.74 4.74
C ASP A 15 -2.22 3.43 5.53
N GLU A 16 -3.32 2.87 6.03
CA GLU A 16 -3.28 1.61 6.78
C GLU A 16 -2.84 0.42 5.91
N ALA A 17 -3.19 0.40 4.62
CA ALA A 17 -2.72 -0.65 3.72
C ALA A 17 -1.24 -0.55 3.41
N TYR A 18 -0.73 0.67 3.26
CA TYR A 18 0.70 0.95 3.08
C TYR A 18 1.48 0.52 4.32
N ASP A 19 1.07 0.92 5.52
CA ASP A 19 1.75 0.58 6.77
C ASP A 19 1.87 -0.95 6.95
N ILE A 20 0.78 -1.68 6.72
CA ILE A 20 0.78 -3.15 6.83
C ILE A 20 1.75 -3.79 5.83
N ALA A 21 1.73 -3.34 4.58
CA ALA A 21 2.62 -3.89 3.54
C ALA A 21 4.08 -3.55 3.82
N PHE A 22 4.35 -2.31 4.22
CA PHE A 22 5.67 -1.81 4.53
C PHE A 22 6.28 -2.57 5.72
N ASP A 23 5.55 -2.69 6.82
CA ASP A 23 6.02 -3.40 8.01
C ASP A 23 6.32 -4.87 7.71
N TYR A 24 5.44 -5.55 6.98
CA TYR A 24 5.68 -6.93 6.56
C TYR A 24 6.96 -7.06 5.75
N LEU A 25 7.11 -6.26 4.69
CA LEU A 25 8.27 -6.34 3.79
C LEU A 25 9.57 -5.93 4.52
N ARG A 26 9.51 -4.94 5.42
CA ARG A 26 10.64 -4.52 6.24
C ARG A 26 11.10 -5.64 7.19
N LEU A 27 10.16 -6.27 7.89
CA LEU A 27 10.44 -7.38 8.80
C LEU A 27 10.91 -8.64 8.05
N ALA A 28 10.44 -8.85 6.82
CA ALA A 28 10.89 -9.92 5.94
C ALA A 28 12.27 -9.66 5.31
N GLY A 29 12.86 -8.47 5.50
CA GLY A 29 14.12 -8.07 4.85
C GLY A 29 13.98 -7.86 3.33
N ALA A 30 12.75 -7.66 2.84
CA ALA A 30 12.42 -7.56 1.43
C ALA A 30 12.40 -6.11 0.90
N ILE A 31 12.54 -5.09 1.78
CA ILE A 31 12.68 -3.69 1.36
C ILE A 31 14.17 -3.34 1.28
N PRO A 32 14.71 -3.03 0.09
CA PRO A 32 16.03 -2.48 -0.05
C PRO A 32 16.12 -1.10 0.66
N PRO A 33 17.29 -0.69 1.19
CA PRO A 33 17.46 0.61 1.85
C PRO A 33 17.44 1.81 0.87
N MET A 34 16.78 1.66 -0.28
CA MET A 34 16.75 2.62 -1.38
C MET A 34 15.51 3.51 -1.26
N PHE A 35 15.70 4.83 -1.47
CA PHE A 35 14.62 5.82 -1.44
C PHE A 35 13.43 5.46 -2.33
N GLY A 36 13.65 4.82 -3.48
CA GLY A 36 12.58 4.45 -4.43
C GLY A 36 11.69 3.28 -3.99
N ALA A 37 12.10 2.46 -3.01
CA ALA A 37 11.32 1.30 -2.58
C ALA A 37 10.00 1.72 -1.89
N HIS A 38 10.04 2.81 -1.14
CA HIS A 38 8.85 3.38 -0.49
C HIS A 38 7.85 3.92 -1.50
N GLU A 39 8.32 4.73 -2.46
CA GLU A 39 7.49 5.33 -3.50
C GLU A 39 6.82 4.25 -4.35
N GLN A 40 7.58 3.23 -4.78
CA GLN A 40 7.03 2.12 -5.56
C GLN A 40 5.97 1.32 -4.79
N LEU A 41 6.17 1.08 -3.49
CA LEU A 41 5.16 0.41 -2.68
C LEU A 41 3.88 1.25 -2.56
N LEU A 42 4.04 2.55 -2.30
CA LEU A 42 2.91 3.48 -2.18
C LEU A 42 2.12 3.58 -3.50
N ASP A 43 2.82 3.65 -4.64
CA ASP A 43 2.20 3.69 -5.97
C ASP A 43 1.32 2.46 -6.22
N VAL A 44 1.79 1.26 -5.83
CA VAL A 44 0.98 0.04 -5.95
C VAL A 44 -0.25 0.07 -5.05
N VAL A 45 -0.11 0.56 -3.81
CA VAL A 45 -1.25 0.69 -2.87
C VAL A 45 -2.29 1.67 -3.43
N VAL A 46 -1.85 2.82 -3.95
CA VAL A 46 -2.72 3.84 -4.56
C VAL A 46 -3.40 3.31 -5.82
N ASP A 47 -2.68 2.64 -6.72
CA ASP A 47 -3.27 2.04 -7.93
C ASP A 47 -4.36 1.01 -7.59
N LEU A 48 -4.11 0.13 -6.62
CA LEU A 48 -5.10 -0.84 -6.15
C LEU A 48 -6.35 -0.15 -5.58
N TYR A 49 -6.17 0.91 -4.79
CA TYR A 49 -7.29 1.71 -4.31
C TYR A 49 -8.04 2.39 -5.47
N CYS A 50 -7.35 3.04 -6.39
CA CYS A 50 -7.96 3.69 -7.55
C CYS A 50 -8.76 2.69 -8.43
N ARG A 51 -8.35 1.41 -8.48
CA ARG A 51 -9.09 0.31 -9.15
C ARG A 51 -10.34 -0.18 -8.43
N GLY A 52 -10.69 0.41 -7.29
CA GLY A 52 -11.90 0.07 -6.54
C GLY A 52 -11.68 -0.89 -5.38
N GLU A 53 -10.43 -1.26 -5.09
CA GLU A 53 -10.14 -1.98 -3.85
C GLU A 53 -10.39 -1.06 -2.65
N ARG A 54 -11.13 -1.53 -1.64
CA ARG A 54 -11.45 -0.75 -0.43
C ARG A 54 -11.09 -1.50 0.85
N ASN A 55 -10.79 -2.80 0.77
CA ASN A 55 -10.37 -3.57 1.93
C ASN A 55 -8.85 -3.43 2.10
N LYS A 56 -8.43 -2.72 3.15
CA LYS A 56 -7.01 -2.45 3.46
C LYS A 56 -6.13 -3.71 3.49
N ILE A 57 -6.62 -4.82 4.05
CA ILE A 57 -5.87 -6.09 4.11
C ILE A 57 -5.68 -6.67 2.69
N ARG A 58 -6.72 -6.58 1.85
CA ARG A 58 -6.64 -7.05 0.45
C ARG A 58 -5.71 -6.17 -0.39
N ILE A 59 -5.67 -4.86 -0.15
CA ILE A 59 -4.69 -3.95 -0.76
C ILE A 59 -3.28 -4.35 -0.33
N ALA A 60 -3.02 -4.43 0.98
CA ALA A 60 -1.71 -4.73 1.51
C ALA A 60 -1.15 -6.07 0.97
N ASN A 61 -1.95 -7.13 1.00
CA ASN A 61 -1.54 -8.45 0.49
C ASN A 61 -1.20 -8.44 -1.01
N LYS A 62 -1.99 -7.70 -1.82
CA LYS A 62 -1.70 -7.54 -3.25
C LYS A 62 -0.44 -6.70 -3.47
N ALA A 63 -0.25 -5.64 -2.68
CA ALA A 63 0.93 -4.78 -2.75
C ALA A 63 2.21 -5.54 -2.40
N ILE A 64 2.20 -6.33 -1.31
CA ILE A 64 3.31 -7.23 -0.93
C ILE A 64 3.70 -8.13 -2.10
N LYS A 65 2.72 -8.83 -2.69
CA LYS A 65 2.96 -9.76 -3.80
C LYS A 65 3.53 -9.04 -5.03
N ALA A 66 2.97 -7.89 -5.37
CA ALA A 66 3.45 -7.10 -6.51
C ALA A 66 4.88 -6.60 -6.28
N PHE A 67 5.16 -6.09 -5.08
CA PHE A 67 6.48 -5.56 -4.70
C PHE A 67 7.57 -6.65 -4.77
N GLN A 68 7.31 -7.82 -4.18
CA GLN A 68 8.21 -8.97 -4.23
C GLN A 68 8.47 -9.46 -5.67
N ASN A 69 7.44 -9.47 -6.53
CA ASN A 69 7.61 -9.83 -7.94
C ASN A 69 8.49 -8.83 -8.71
N SER A 70 8.51 -7.57 -8.31
CA SER A 70 9.38 -6.53 -8.90
C SER A 70 10.80 -6.49 -8.32
N HIS A 71 11.05 -7.14 -7.17
CA HIS A 71 12.33 -7.16 -6.45
C HIS A 71 12.67 -8.59 -5.98
N PRO A 72 13.10 -9.48 -6.90
CA PRO A 72 13.47 -10.87 -6.57
C PRO A 72 14.73 -10.99 -5.70
#